data_AF-A0A973DSE9-F1
#
_entry.id   AF-A0A973DSE9-F1
#
_cell.length_a   1.000
_cell.length_b   1.000
_cell.length_c   1.000
_cell.angle_alpha   90.00
_cell.angle_beta   90.00
_cell.angle_gamma   90.00
#
_symmetry.space_group_name_H-M   'P 1'
#
loop_
_entity.id
_entity.type
_entity.pdbx_description
1 polymer ?
#
loop_
_entity_poly.entity_id
_entity_poly.type
_entity_poly.pdbx_seq_one_letter_code
_entity_poly.pdbx_strand_id
1 'polypeptide(L)'
;MTGRHQTDAGSASVQLALGMLHDLQHGNTDDPLDDTASYWHPKCLWYGPTGLGTGRCPEGFQHVVLKGFRTSLNDKTRFLNDGVFFGEGNLVAYTGWPSDEATHSGDSFLGLAPTGKRFTRRNLDF
;
A
#
# COMPACT_ATOMS: atom_id res chain seq x y z
N MET A 1 -29.36 12.06 -15.34
CA MET A 1 -29.40 11.57 -13.95
C MET A 1 -28.02 11.77 -13.35
N THR A 2 -27.80 12.80 -12.54
CA THR A 2 -26.61 12.90 -11.69
C THR A 2 -26.82 11.99 -10.49
N GLY A 3 -25.97 10.97 -10.34
CA GLY A 3 -26.00 10.10 -9.15
C GLY A 3 -25.76 10.93 -7.88
N ARG A 4 -26.36 10.50 -6.77
CA ARG A 4 -26.18 11.18 -5.48
C ARG A 4 -24.75 10.93 -4.99
N HIS A 5 -23.91 11.96 -5.03
CA HIS A 5 -22.58 11.93 -4.43
C HIS A 5 -22.68 11.72 -2.91
N GLN A 6 -21.90 10.78 -2.37
CA GLN A 6 -21.83 10.40 -0.97
C GLN A 6 -20.53 10.92 -0.33
N THR A 7 -20.33 12.24 -0.37
CA THR A 7 -19.07 12.90 0.03
C THR A 7 -18.69 12.68 1.50
N ASP A 8 -19.65 12.67 2.43
CA ASP A 8 -19.37 12.44 3.86
C ASP A 8 -18.87 11.00 4.10
N ALA A 9 -19.54 10.02 3.49
CA ALA A 9 -19.11 8.62 3.54
C ALA A 9 -17.75 8.43 2.87
N GLY A 10 -17.52 9.11 1.73
CA GLY A 10 -16.23 9.12 1.05
C GLY A 10 -15.11 9.68 1.93
N SER A 11 -15.36 10.78 2.63
CA SER A 11 -14.40 11.37 3.58
C SER A 11 -14.04 10.40 4.71
N ALA A 12 -15.03 9.71 5.29
CA ALA A 12 -14.79 8.71 6.33
C ALA A 12 -13.95 7.52 5.81
N SER A 13 -14.24 7.04 4.61
CA SER A 13 -13.46 5.98 3.96
C SER A 13 -12.01 6.41 3.70
N VAL A 14 -11.79 7.64 3.25
CA VAL A 14 -10.42 8.21 3.07
C VAL A 14 -9.66 8.24 4.38
N GLN A 15 -10.30 8.67 5.48
CA GLN A 15 -9.65 8.68 6.80
C GLN A 15 -9.28 7.27 7.28
N LEU A 16 -10.14 6.28 7.04
CA LEU A 16 -9.84 4.88 7.36
C LEU A 16 -8.63 4.37 6.57
N ALA A 17 -8.59 4.64 5.25
CA ALA A 17 -7.48 4.24 4.40
C ALA A 17 -6.16 4.96 4.77
N LEU A 18 -6.22 6.26 5.07
CA LEU A 18 -5.07 7.04 5.51
C LEU A 18 -4.50 6.51 6.84
N GLY A 19 -5.37 6.20 7.81
CA GLY A 19 -4.97 5.58 9.08
C GLY A 19 -4.24 4.25 8.85
N MET A 20 -4.83 3.38 8.03
CA MET A 20 -4.21 2.11 7.63
C MET A 20 -2.83 2.31 6.98
N LEU A 21 -2.69 3.27 6.05
CA LEU A 21 -1.42 3.55 5.37
C LEU A 21 -0.36 4.10 6.31
N HIS A 22 -0.75 4.90 7.31
CA HIS A 22 0.16 5.34 8.37
C HIS A 22 0.62 4.17 9.24
N ASP A 23 -0.29 3.31 9.68
CA ASP A 23 0.05 2.18 10.55
C ASP A 23 0.91 1.13 9.80
N LEU A 24 0.70 0.94 8.50
CA LEU A 24 1.56 0.10 7.66
C LEU A 24 3.01 0.58 7.59
N GLN A 25 3.33 1.84 7.93
CA GLN A 25 4.71 2.32 7.99
C GLN A 25 5.48 1.74 9.17
N HIS A 26 4.78 1.36 10.24
CA HIS A 26 5.39 0.90 11.49
C HIS A 26 5.57 -0.62 11.55
N GLY A 27 4.86 -1.39 10.72
CA GLY A 27 4.95 -2.86 10.75
C GLY A 27 6.35 -3.38 10.39
N ASN A 28 6.74 -4.49 11.00
CA ASN A 28 8.04 -5.15 10.80
C ASN A 28 7.97 -6.28 9.74
N THR A 29 9.08 -6.93 9.42
CA THR A 29 9.12 -7.99 8.39
C THR A 29 8.55 -9.33 8.88
N ASP A 30 8.62 -9.59 10.18
CA ASP A 30 8.26 -10.88 10.79
C ASP A 30 6.75 -11.02 10.99
N ASP A 31 6.08 -9.95 11.40
CA ASP A 31 4.63 -9.81 11.37
C ASP A 31 4.22 -8.52 10.65
N PRO A 32 3.96 -8.59 9.34
CA PRO A 32 3.74 -7.38 8.60
C PRO A 32 2.43 -6.64 8.86
N LEU A 33 1.44 -7.32 9.47
CA LEU A 33 0.11 -6.74 9.70
C LEU A 33 -0.30 -6.66 11.17
N ASP A 34 0.47 -7.10 12.16
CA ASP A 34 0.04 -7.15 13.57
C ASP A 34 -0.74 -5.88 14.00
N ASP A 35 -0.11 -4.71 13.84
CA ASP A 35 -0.69 -3.41 14.19
C ASP A 35 -1.81 -2.93 13.26
N THR A 36 -2.05 -3.62 12.15
CA THR A 36 -3.04 -3.26 11.12
C THR A 36 -4.13 -4.29 10.92
N ALA A 37 -4.14 -5.38 11.69
CA ALA A 37 -5.07 -6.50 11.49
C ALA A 37 -6.54 -6.07 11.50
N SER A 38 -6.88 -5.04 12.29
CA SER A 38 -8.22 -4.44 12.38
C SER A 38 -8.71 -3.79 11.08
N TYR A 39 -7.83 -3.38 10.18
CA TYR A 39 -8.19 -2.78 8.89
C TYR A 39 -8.58 -3.82 7.83
N TRP A 40 -8.21 -5.09 8.02
CA TRP A 40 -8.34 -6.11 6.98
C TRP A 40 -9.48 -7.07 7.26
N HIS A 41 -10.45 -7.10 6.36
CA HIS A 41 -11.47 -8.13 6.40
C HIS A 41 -10.84 -9.51 6.12
N PRO A 42 -11.27 -10.61 6.79
CA PRO A 42 -10.69 -11.95 6.60
C PRO A 42 -10.77 -12.49 5.16
N LYS A 43 -11.63 -11.88 4.34
CA LYS A 43 -11.81 -12.19 2.91
C LYS A 43 -11.35 -11.06 1.99
N CYS A 44 -10.46 -10.18 2.45
CA CYS A 44 -9.93 -9.11 1.61
C CYS A 44 -9.20 -9.72 0.40
N LEU A 45 -9.22 -8.98 -0.71
CA LEU A 45 -8.54 -9.34 -1.94
C LEU A 45 -7.67 -8.16 -2.32
N TRP A 46 -6.42 -8.43 -2.67
CA TRP A 46 -5.50 -7.43 -3.18
C TRP A 46 -5.00 -7.84 -4.55
N TYR A 47 -5.06 -6.92 -5.50
CA TYR A 47 -4.64 -7.15 -6.89
C TYR A 47 -3.48 -6.22 -7.22
N GLY A 48 -2.32 -6.81 -7.43
CA GLY A 48 -1.11 -6.10 -7.80
C GLY A 48 -0.97 -5.89 -9.30
N PRO A 49 -0.04 -5.01 -9.71
CA PRO A 49 0.39 -4.91 -11.09
C PRO A 49 1.11 -6.20 -11.51
N THR A 50 1.29 -6.35 -12.83
CA THR A 50 2.01 -7.48 -13.43
C THR A 50 3.35 -7.73 -12.75
N GLY A 51 3.60 -8.99 -12.37
CA GLY A 51 4.83 -9.43 -11.70
C GLY A 51 4.73 -9.54 -10.18
N LEU A 52 3.86 -8.76 -9.52
CA LEU A 52 3.60 -8.92 -8.08
C LEU A 52 2.55 -9.98 -7.77
N GLY A 53 1.51 -10.07 -8.61
CA GLY A 53 0.45 -11.08 -8.46
C GLY A 53 -0.73 -10.61 -7.62
N THR A 54 -1.35 -11.53 -6.88
CA THR A 54 -2.62 -11.29 -6.17
C THR A 54 -2.55 -11.89 -4.77
N GLY A 55 -2.95 -11.12 -3.76
CA GLY A 55 -3.10 -11.56 -2.38
C GLY A 55 -4.56 -11.89 -2.09
N ARG A 56 -4.83 -13.03 -1.46
CA ARG A 56 -6.16 -13.39 -0.94
C ARG A 56 -6.07 -13.55 0.56
N CYS A 57 -7.03 -12.95 1.27
CA CYS A 57 -7.02 -12.81 2.72
C CYS A 57 -5.82 -11.95 3.20
N PRO A 58 -5.81 -11.51 4.47
CA PRO A 58 -4.72 -10.72 5.02
C PRO A 58 -3.35 -11.41 4.87
N GLU A 59 -3.31 -12.73 5.03
CA GLU A 59 -2.09 -13.54 4.95
C GLU A 59 -1.52 -13.56 3.52
N GLY A 60 -2.39 -13.56 2.50
CA GLY A 60 -1.96 -13.46 1.11
C GLY A 60 -1.38 -12.09 0.79
N PHE A 61 -1.99 -11.02 1.28
CA PHE A 61 -1.46 -9.66 1.11
C PHE A 61 -0.09 -9.48 1.80
N GLN A 62 0.06 -10.01 3.02
CA GLN A 62 1.34 -10.02 3.75
C GLN A 62 2.46 -10.64 2.94
N HIS A 63 2.25 -11.86 2.45
CA HIS A 63 3.29 -12.61 1.77
C HIS A 63 3.62 -12.07 0.39
N VAL A 64 2.59 -11.70 -0.38
CA VAL A 64 2.75 -11.24 -1.77
C VAL A 64 3.32 -9.83 -1.83
N VAL A 65 2.89 -8.94 -0.94
CA VAL A 65 3.21 -7.51 -1.01
C VAL A 65 4.20 -7.14 0.09
N LEU A 66 3.76 -7.17 1.34
CA LEU A 66 4.48 -6.49 2.42
C LEU A 66 5.85 -7.11 2.66
N LYS A 67 5.94 -8.44 2.71
CA LYS A 67 7.19 -9.15 2.98
C LYS A 67 8.22 -8.86 1.87
N GLY A 68 7.84 -9.05 0.61
CA GLY A 68 8.73 -8.79 -0.52
C GLY A 68 9.25 -7.34 -0.52
N PHE A 69 8.36 -6.36 -0.36
CA PHE A 69 8.76 -4.95 -0.32
C PHE A 69 9.58 -4.57 0.90
N ARG A 70 9.42 -5.23 2.05
CA ARG A 70 10.19 -4.94 3.28
C ARG A 70 11.54 -5.64 3.29
N THR A 71 11.67 -6.83 2.69
CA THR A 71 12.95 -7.52 2.60
C THR A 71 13.86 -6.94 1.52
N SER A 72 13.29 -6.42 0.43
CA SER A 72 14.08 -6.04 -0.75
C SER A 72 14.38 -4.55 -0.85
N LEU A 73 13.53 -3.69 -0.26
CA LEU A 73 13.68 -2.23 -0.30
C LEU A 73 13.96 -1.68 1.11
N ASN A 74 15.06 -0.94 1.25
CA ASN A 74 15.50 -0.31 2.50
C ASN A 74 15.52 1.22 2.38
N ASP A 75 15.82 1.92 3.48
CA ASP A 75 15.87 3.39 3.56
C ASP A 75 14.61 4.09 3.01
N LYS A 76 13.45 3.50 3.32
CA LYS A 76 12.17 3.88 2.71
C LYS A 76 11.63 5.16 3.33
N THR A 77 11.27 6.12 2.49
CA THR A 77 10.51 7.32 2.91
C THR A 77 9.20 7.35 2.14
N ARG A 78 8.06 7.42 2.84
CA ARG A 78 6.72 7.55 2.24
C ARG A 78 6.31 9.02 2.19
N PHE A 79 5.73 9.46 1.08
CA PHE A 79 5.26 10.82 0.85
C PHE A 79 3.72 10.89 0.88
N LEU A 80 3.10 10.32 1.93
CA LEU A 80 1.62 10.27 2.02
C LEU A 80 0.98 11.66 1.97
N ASN A 81 1.62 12.66 2.60
CA ASN A 81 1.13 14.04 2.65
C ASN A 81 1.21 14.78 1.30
N ASP A 82 2.05 14.30 0.37
CA ASP A 82 2.22 14.90 -0.95
C ASP A 82 1.33 14.23 -2.02
N GLY A 83 0.60 13.17 -1.64
CA GLY A 83 -0.33 12.47 -2.50
C GLY A 83 -1.74 13.06 -2.48
N VAL A 84 -2.58 12.54 -3.36
CA VAL A 84 -3.99 12.93 -3.48
C VAL A 84 -4.88 11.74 -3.19
N PHE A 85 -5.86 11.94 -2.30
CA PHE A 85 -6.91 10.98 -2.01
C PHE A 85 -8.23 11.41 -2.65
N PHE A 86 -8.96 10.42 -3.16
CA PHE A 86 -10.33 10.56 -3.65
C PHE A 86 -11.24 9.63 -2.85
N GLY A 87 -12.44 10.06 -2.50
CA GLY A 87 -13.40 9.25 -1.75
C GLY A 87 -14.81 9.43 -2.27
N GLU A 88 -15.51 8.32 -2.51
CA GLU A 88 -16.92 8.30 -2.93
C GLU A 88 -17.60 7.07 -2.30
N GLY A 89 -18.46 7.28 -1.30
CA GLY A 89 -19.05 6.19 -0.54
C GLY A 89 -17.99 5.30 0.13
N ASN A 90 -17.96 4.02 -0.24
CA ASN A 90 -17.02 3.02 0.30
C ASN A 90 -15.77 2.84 -0.58
N LEU A 91 -15.57 3.68 -1.60
CA LEU A 91 -14.45 3.61 -2.51
C LEU A 91 -13.45 4.71 -2.17
N VAL A 92 -12.17 4.36 -2.19
CA VAL A 92 -11.06 5.29 -2.00
C VAL A 92 -10.10 5.09 -3.16
N ALA A 93 -9.51 6.17 -3.66
CA ALA A 93 -8.34 6.07 -4.51
C ALA A 93 -7.22 6.95 -3.92
N TYR A 94 -5.98 6.49 -4.05
CA TYR A 94 -4.79 7.25 -3.67
C TYR A 94 -3.83 7.30 -4.84
N THR A 95 -3.24 8.47 -5.10
CA THR A 95 -2.13 8.60 -6.04
C THR A 95 -1.02 9.47 -5.46
N GLY A 96 0.22 9.11 -5.76
CA GLY A 96 1.41 9.88 -5.36
C GLY A 96 2.45 9.87 -6.48
N TRP A 97 3.05 11.03 -6.74
CA TRP A 97 3.95 11.22 -7.88
C TRP A 97 5.13 12.17 -7.56
N PRO A 98 6.14 11.70 -6.80
CA PRO A 98 6.31 10.34 -6.29
C PRO A 98 5.48 10.04 -5.03
N SER A 99 5.13 8.77 -4.81
CA SER A 99 4.46 8.30 -3.59
C SER A 99 5.44 7.97 -2.48
N ASP A 100 6.67 7.57 -2.85
CA ASP A 100 7.73 7.24 -1.91
C ASP A 100 9.09 7.13 -2.62
N GLU A 101 10.13 6.91 -1.82
CA GLU A 101 11.47 6.54 -2.25
C GLU A 101 12.02 5.36 -1.44
N ALA A 102 12.96 4.63 -2.03
CA ALA A 102 13.68 3.55 -1.35
C ALA A 102 15.01 3.22 -2.05
N THR A 103 15.89 2.51 -1.34
CA THR A 103 17.10 1.89 -1.88
C THR A 103 16.83 0.40 -2.16
N HIS A 104 17.13 -0.08 -3.37
CA HIS A 104 17.10 -1.51 -3.68
C HIS A 104 18.41 -2.18 -3.24
N SER A 105 18.45 -2.63 -1.98
CA SER A 105 19.63 -3.26 -1.37
C SER A 105 19.39 -4.66 -0.82
N GLY A 106 18.14 -5.12 -0.76
CA GLY A 106 17.82 -6.51 -0.43
C GLY A 106 17.56 -7.35 -1.68
N ASP A 107 17.65 -8.66 -1.53
CA ASP A 107 17.50 -9.60 -2.64
C ASP A 107 16.05 -9.76 -3.11
N SER A 108 15.92 -10.35 -4.31
CA SER A 108 14.67 -10.93 -4.81
C SER A 108 13.53 -9.94 -5.06
N PHE A 109 13.81 -8.63 -5.18
CA PHE A 109 12.79 -7.68 -5.61
C PHE A 109 12.33 -8.01 -7.04
N LEU A 110 11.16 -8.64 -7.18
CA LEU A 110 10.66 -9.14 -8.47
C LEU A 110 11.67 -10.08 -9.17
N GLY A 111 12.46 -10.84 -8.38
CA GLY A 111 13.51 -11.72 -8.90
C GLY A 111 14.79 -11.01 -9.35
N LEU A 112 14.94 -9.71 -9.06
CA LEU A 112 16.15 -8.95 -9.37
C LEU A 112 17.16 -9.02 -8.23
N ALA A 113 18.45 -9.00 -8.59
CA ALA A 113 19.56 -8.83 -7.64
C ALA A 113 19.64 -7.37 -7.17
N PRO A 114 20.10 -7.12 -5.92
CA PRO A 114 20.17 -5.78 -5.33
C PRO A 114 21.04 -4.87 -6.20
N THR A 115 20.51 -3.69 -6.54
CA THR A 115 21.21 -2.76 -7.42
C THR A 115 21.98 -1.67 -6.67
N GLY A 116 21.72 -1.50 -5.36
CA GLY A 116 22.25 -0.42 -4.54
C GLY A 116 21.71 0.97 -4.91
N LYS A 117 20.77 1.06 -5.86
CA LYS A 117 20.25 2.34 -6.36
C LYS A 117 19.10 2.83 -5.50
N ARG A 118 19.11 4.13 -5.18
CA ARG A 118 17.94 4.85 -4.66
C ARG A 118 17.04 5.24 -5.82
N PHE A 119 15.73 5.09 -5.65
CA PHE A 119 14.73 5.44 -6.65
C PHE A 119 13.44 5.94 -6.00
N THR A 120 12.65 6.68 -6.77
CA THR A 120 11.29 7.09 -6.38
C THR A 120 10.25 6.24 -7.09
N ARG A 121 9.12 5.98 -6.42
CA ARG A 121 7.97 5.27 -6.99
C ARG A 121 6.80 6.20 -7.23
N ARG A 122 6.03 5.87 -8.25
CA ARG A 122 4.81 6.55 -8.66
C ARG A 122 3.71 5.51 -8.58
N ASN A 123 2.67 5.80 -7.81
CA ASN A 123 1.71 4.78 -7.42
C ASN A 123 0.28 5.29 -7.53
N LEU A 124 -0.64 4.38 -7.84
CA LEU A 124 -2.07 4.59 -7.88
C LEU A 124 -2.75 3.34 -7.33
N ASP A 125 -3.51 3.48 -6.24
CA ASP A 125 -4.26 2.41 -5.59
C ASP A 125 -5.77 2.75 -5.55
N PHE A 126 -6.59 1.70 -5.49
CA PHE A 126 -8.06 1.73 -5.34
C PHE A 126 -8.51 0.75 -4.25
#